data_AF-A0A9Q1HUX9-F1
#
_entry.id   AF-A0A9Q1HUX9-F1
#
_cell.length_a   1.000
_cell.length_b   1.000
_cell.length_c   1.000
_cell.angle_alpha   90.00
_cell.angle_beta   90.00
_cell.angle_gamma   90.00
#
_symmetry.space_group_name_H-M   'P 1'
#
loop_
_entity.id
_entity.type
_entity.pdbx_description
1 polymer ?
#
loop_
_entity_poly.entity_id
_entity_poly.type
_entity_poly.pdbx_seq_one_letter_code
_entity_poly.pdbx_strand_id
1 'polypeptide(L)'
;MEGIQGVAALCENPNDVFLDASKLLLTYADNILRNPSEDKYRSIRIGNPTFSTRLLPIPGAVECLFEMGFEEAETHLVFPASASVDRLRRIRETIAAERDQRLGAGQTPACPQSSALSSAPPLPPGSPPLRRPRPLPRPLPRPSLPHCPSPASPGPPSNG
;
A
#
# COMPACT_ATOMS: atom_id res chain seq x y z
N MET A 1 2.65 -21.53 -17.52
CA MET A 1 1.64 -21.16 -16.51
C MET A 1 2.43 -20.72 -15.30
N GLU A 2 2.90 -19.47 -15.30
CA GLU A 2 3.94 -19.01 -14.36
C GLU A 2 3.38 -17.86 -13.53
N GLY A 3 3.44 -17.96 -12.20
CA GLY A 3 3.42 -16.75 -11.36
C GLY A 3 2.06 -16.33 -10.81
N ILE A 4 1.14 -17.21 -10.42
CA ILE A 4 -0.11 -16.76 -9.75
C ILE A 4 -0.58 -17.71 -8.64
N GLN A 5 0.16 -18.77 -8.35
CA GLN A 5 -0.25 -19.76 -7.35
C GLN A 5 -0.18 -19.17 -5.94
N GLY A 6 0.84 -18.35 -5.67
CA GLY A 6 0.98 -17.65 -4.40
C GLY A 6 -0.17 -16.68 -4.18
N VAL A 7 -0.58 -15.93 -5.22
CA VAL A 7 -1.69 -14.97 -5.11
C VAL A 7 -3.02 -15.68 -4.91
N ALA A 8 -3.24 -16.82 -5.60
CA ALA A 8 -4.43 -17.63 -5.41
C ALA A 8 -4.52 -18.18 -3.97
N ALA A 9 -3.45 -18.78 -3.45
CA ALA A 9 -3.38 -19.25 -2.08
C ALA A 9 -3.52 -18.10 -1.06
N LEU A 10 -2.96 -16.92 -1.36
CA LEU A 10 -3.15 -15.73 -0.55
C LEU A 10 -4.62 -15.32 -0.51
N CYS A 11 -5.34 -15.43 -1.64
CA CYS A 11 -6.76 -15.13 -1.79
C CYS A 11 -7.66 -16.12 -1.00
N GLU A 12 -7.23 -17.35 -0.74
CA GLU A 12 -7.98 -18.27 0.13
C GLU A 12 -8.06 -17.82 1.59
N ASN A 13 -7.21 -16.86 2.00
CA ASN A 13 -7.23 -16.31 3.35
C ASN A 13 -8.38 -15.32 3.59
N PRO A 14 -8.84 -15.17 4.85
CA PRO A 14 -9.88 -14.21 5.22
C PRO A 14 -9.46 -12.78 4.90
N ASN A 15 -10.46 -11.91 4.70
CA ASN A 15 -10.26 -10.56 4.17
C ASN A 15 -9.24 -9.74 4.98
N ASP A 16 -9.36 -9.69 6.30
CA ASP A 16 -8.42 -8.96 7.16
C ASP A 16 -6.97 -9.43 7.01
N VAL A 17 -6.77 -10.76 6.93
CA VAL A 17 -5.45 -11.39 6.79
C VAL A 17 -4.87 -11.07 5.42
N PHE A 18 -5.67 -11.21 4.36
CA PHE A 18 -5.29 -10.85 3.00
C PHE A 18 -4.93 -9.36 2.89
N LEU A 19 -5.75 -8.46 3.44
CA LEU A 19 -5.54 -7.01 3.37
C LEU A 19 -4.25 -6.58 4.08
N ASP A 20 -3.93 -7.20 5.22
CA ASP A 20 -2.71 -6.93 5.96
C ASP A 20 -1.46 -7.45 5.23
N ALA A 21 -1.52 -8.69 4.74
CA ALA A 21 -0.43 -9.31 3.97
C ALA A 21 -0.17 -8.58 2.65
N SER A 22 -1.22 -8.33 1.87
CA SER A 22 -1.13 -7.62 0.58
C SER A 22 -0.53 -6.22 0.76
N LYS A 23 -0.89 -5.50 1.82
CA LYS A 23 -0.30 -4.19 2.13
C LYS A 23 1.22 -4.29 2.30
N LEU A 24 1.72 -5.30 3.02
CA LEU A 24 3.16 -5.51 3.20
C LEU A 24 3.84 -5.90 1.88
N LEU A 25 3.29 -6.87 1.16
CA LEU A 25 3.80 -7.33 -0.14
C LEU A 25 3.92 -6.18 -1.15
N LEU A 26 2.85 -5.38 -1.28
CA LEU A 26 2.83 -4.19 -2.14
C LEU A 26 3.87 -3.16 -1.70
N THR A 27 4.04 -2.96 -0.38
CA THR A 27 5.04 -2.02 0.15
C THR A 27 6.47 -2.46 -0.21
N TYR A 28 6.80 -3.74 -0.07
CA TYR A 28 8.13 -4.25 -0.47
C TYR A 28 8.37 -4.08 -1.96
N ALA A 29 7.40 -4.43 -2.80
CA ALA A 29 7.48 -4.24 -4.23
C ALA A 29 7.63 -2.75 -4.62
N ASP A 30 6.83 -1.85 -4.07
CA ASP A 30 6.90 -0.40 -4.35
C ASP A 30 8.26 0.19 -3.96
N ASN A 31 8.83 -0.24 -2.83
CA ASN A 31 10.14 0.23 -2.38
C ASN A 31 11.25 -0.14 -3.37
N ILE A 32 11.24 -1.37 -3.90
CA ILE A 32 12.20 -1.85 -4.91
C ILE A 32 11.99 -1.11 -6.23
N LEU A 33 10.73 -0.94 -6.67
CA LEU A 33 10.42 -0.24 -7.92
C LEU A 33 10.81 1.25 -7.88
N ARG A 34 10.66 1.90 -6.72
CA ARG A 34 11.07 3.30 -6.52
C ARG A 34 12.58 3.44 -6.40
N ASN A 35 13.24 2.50 -5.71
CA ASN A 35 14.67 2.57 -5.42
C ASN A 35 15.36 1.22 -5.69
N PRO A 36 15.57 0.84 -6.97
CA PRO A 36 16.16 -0.45 -7.32
C PRO A 36 17.64 -0.56 -6.93
N SER A 37 18.32 0.58 -6.71
CA SER A 37 19.73 0.63 -6.32
C SER A 37 20.00 0.43 -4.83
N GLU A 38 18.96 0.41 -3.98
CA GLU A 38 19.10 0.33 -2.53
C GLU A 38 18.91 -1.11 -2.04
N ASP A 39 20.00 -1.78 -1.68
CA ASP A 39 20.00 -3.19 -1.22
C ASP A 39 19.12 -3.44 0.01
N LYS A 40 18.97 -2.44 0.88
CA LYS A 40 18.11 -2.55 2.07
C LYS A 40 16.63 -2.78 1.73
N TYR A 41 16.17 -2.32 0.57
CA TYR A 41 14.80 -2.55 0.11
C TYR A 41 14.65 -3.88 -0.63
N ARG A 42 15.79 -4.45 -1.08
CA ARG A 42 15.89 -5.74 -1.74
C ARG A 42 16.11 -6.88 -0.76
N SER A 43 16.22 -6.59 0.54
CA SER A 43 16.40 -7.60 1.57
C SER A 43 15.32 -7.46 2.64
N ILE A 44 14.56 -8.52 2.90
CA ILE A 44 13.51 -8.57 3.91
C ILE A 44 13.94 -9.52 5.01
N ARG A 45 14.09 -9.01 6.24
CA ARG A 45 14.47 -9.85 7.39
C ARG A 45 13.29 -10.70 7.86
N ILE A 46 13.46 -12.03 7.83
CA ILE A 46 12.44 -12.99 8.28
C ILE A 46 12.18 -12.83 9.78
N GLY A 47 13.22 -12.50 10.56
CA GLY A 47 13.12 -12.25 12.01
C GLY A 47 12.51 -10.90 12.41
N ASN A 48 12.10 -10.06 11.45
CA ASN A 48 11.35 -8.85 11.79
C ASN A 48 9.95 -9.26 12.28
N PRO A 49 9.51 -8.87 13.50
CA PRO A 49 8.25 -9.32 14.07
C PRO A 49 7.05 -9.05 13.16
N THR A 50 7.06 -7.96 12.40
CA THR A 50 6.01 -7.66 11.42
C THR A 50 5.96 -8.72 10.32
N PHE A 51 7.11 -9.13 9.80
CA PHE A 51 7.18 -10.19 8.78
C PHE A 51 6.82 -11.56 9.38
N SER A 52 7.40 -11.91 10.52
CA SER A 52 7.21 -13.23 11.12
C SER A 52 5.79 -13.47 11.65
N THR A 53 5.07 -12.43 12.04
CA THR A 53 3.69 -12.57 12.54
C THR A 53 2.65 -12.34 11.46
N ARG A 54 2.94 -11.53 10.43
CA ARG A 54 1.96 -11.13 9.41
C ARG A 54 2.17 -11.75 8.04
N LEU A 55 3.26 -12.47 7.77
CA LEU A 55 3.50 -13.11 6.47
C LEU A 55 3.85 -14.60 6.62
N LEU A 56 4.68 -14.95 7.59
CA LEU A 56 5.06 -16.35 7.86
C LEU A 56 3.88 -17.31 8.13
N PRO A 57 2.85 -16.96 8.94
CA PRO A 57 1.73 -17.87 9.19
C PRO A 57 0.69 -17.88 8.07
N ILE A 58 0.85 -17.05 7.03
CA ILE A 58 -0.14 -16.89 5.97
C ILE A 58 0.24 -17.79 4.78
N PRO A 59 -0.54 -18.84 4.49
CA PRO A 59 -0.31 -19.67 3.32
C PRO A 59 -0.42 -18.81 2.05
N GLY A 60 0.55 -18.95 1.16
CA GLY A 60 0.63 -18.18 -0.10
C GLY A 60 1.35 -16.83 0.00
N ALA A 61 1.60 -16.29 1.19
CA ALA A 61 2.28 -14.99 1.34
C ALA A 61 3.77 -15.05 0.98
N VAL A 62 4.48 -16.09 1.44
CA VAL A 62 5.89 -16.31 1.09
C VAL A 62 6.03 -16.76 -0.37
N GLU A 63 5.12 -17.60 -0.85
CA GLU A 63 5.03 -17.99 -2.27
C GLU A 63 4.87 -16.76 -3.18
N CYS A 64 4.06 -15.76 -2.80
CA CYS A 64 3.97 -14.50 -3.53
C CYS A 64 5.33 -13.79 -3.66
N LEU A 65 6.17 -13.83 -2.62
CA LEU A 65 7.51 -13.23 -2.66
C LEU A 65 8.42 -14.00 -3.62
N PHE A 66 8.40 -15.33 -3.59
CA PHE A 66 9.14 -16.14 -4.55
C PHE A 66 8.67 -15.92 -5.99
N GLU A 67 7.35 -15.82 -6.22
CA GLU A 67 6.80 -15.52 -7.54
C GLU A 67 7.15 -14.10 -8.01
N MET A 68 7.28 -13.12 -7.10
CA MET A 68 7.82 -11.80 -7.42
C MET A 68 9.29 -11.85 -7.85
N GLY A 69 10.04 -12.86 -7.41
CA GLY A 69 11.46 -13.05 -7.69
C GLY A 69 12.36 -12.82 -6.48
N PHE A 70 11.84 -12.83 -5.25
CA PHE A 70 12.69 -12.96 -4.07
C PHE A 70 13.25 -14.38 -3.99
N GLU A 71 14.41 -14.53 -3.38
CA GLU A 71 15.05 -15.80 -3.06
C GLU A 71 15.17 -15.95 -1.53
N GLU A 72 14.93 -17.15 -1.03
CA GLU A 72 15.10 -17.48 0.38
C GLU A 72 16.59 -17.64 0.68
N ALA A 73 17.09 -16.87 1.65
CA ALA A 73 18.36 -17.13 2.31
C ALA A 73 18.11 -17.57 3.76
N GLU A 74 19.18 -17.83 4.52
CA GLU A 74 19.10 -18.44 5.86
C GLU A 74 18.30 -17.62 6.88
N THR A 75 18.28 -16.29 6.76
CA THR A 75 17.66 -15.39 7.77
C THR A 75 16.86 -14.23 7.17
N HIS A 76 16.84 -14.14 5.84
CA HIS A 76 16.26 -13.04 5.11
C HIS A 76 15.92 -13.46 3.68
N LEU A 77 15.00 -12.75 3.04
CA LEU A 77 14.65 -12.90 1.64
C LEU A 77 15.35 -11.82 0.82
N VAL A 78 16.02 -12.18 -0.25
CA VAL A 78 16.76 -11.24 -1.12
C VAL A 78 16.15 -11.15 -2.50
N PHE A 79 16.09 -9.96 -3.07
CA PHE A 79 15.68 -9.75 -4.46
C PHE A 79 16.95 -9.60 -5.33
N PRO A 80 17.41 -10.67 -6.01
CA PRO A 80 18.62 -10.66 -6.82
C PRO A 80 18.51 -9.69 -8.01
N ALA A 81 19.65 -9.21 -8.53
CA ALA A 81 19.64 -8.23 -9.64
C ALA A 81 19.24 -8.89 -10.96
N SER A 82 19.40 -10.21 -11.02
CA SER A 82 18.96 -11.05 -12.12
C SER A 82 17.45 -11.25 -12.15
N ALA A 83 16.72 -10.95 -11.05
CA ALA A 83 15.27 -11.06 -11.04
C ALA A 83 14.62 -9.99 -11.92
N SER A 84 13.62 -10.40 -12.69
CA SER A 84 12.92 -9.52 -13.61
C SER A 84 12.00 -8.56 -12.87
N VAL A 85 12.29 -7.26 -12.94
CA VAL A 85 11.41 -6.21 -12.40
C VAL A 85 10.01 -6.24 -13.02
N ASP A 86 9.86 -6.70 -14.26
CA ASP A 86 8.56 -6.91 -14.91
C ASP A 86 7.72 -7.99 -14.22
N ARG A 87 8.35 -9.05 -13.73
CA ARG A 87 7.68 -10.11 -12.95
C ARG A 87 7.18 -9.54 -11.63
N LEU A 88 8.04 -8.82 -10.91
CA LEU A 88 7.67 -8.13 -9.67
C LEU A 88 6.49 -7.15 -9.89
N ARG A 89 6.52 -6.36 -10.98
CA ARG A 89 5.39 -5.49 -11.35
C ARG A 89 4.12 -6.28 -11.60
N ARG A 90 4.19 -7.38 -12.35
CA ARG A 90 3.02 -8.18 -12.69
C ARG A 90 2.32 -8.73 -11.44
N ILE A 91 3.06 -9.35 -10.52
CA ILE A 91 2.51 -9.89 -9.27
C ILE A 91 1.94 -8.76 -8.40
N ARG A 92 2.67 -7.63 -8.31
CA ARG A 92 2.23 -6.43 -7.57
C ARG A 92 0.88 -5.91 -8.09
N GLU A 93 0.72 -5.81 -9.41
CA GLU A 93 -0.55 -5.39 -10.02
C GLU A 93 -1.69 -6.38 -9.73
N THR A 94 -1.43 -7.69 -9.79
CA THR A 94 -2.45 -8.70 -9.48
C THR A 94 -2.91 -8.61 -8.03
N ILE A 95 -1.99 -8.52 -7.07
CA ILE A 95 -2.34 -8.36 -5.64
C ILE A 95 -3.10 -7.04 -5.42
N ALA A 96 -2.69 -5.96 -6.08
CA ALA A 96 -3.37 -4.66 -5.97
C ALA A 96 -4.80 -4.72 -6.50
N ALA A 97 -5.02 -5.39 -7.64
CA ALA A 97 -6.34 -5.59 -8.22
C ALA A 97 -7.25 -6.44 -7.31
N GLU A 98 -6.74 -7.55 -6.78
CA GLU A 98 -7.48 -8.39 -5.82
C GLU A 98 -7.85 -7.62 -4.55
N ARG A 99 -6.93 -6.77 -4.07
CA ARG A 99 -7.17 -5.90 -2.91
C ARG A 99 -8.23 -4.85 -3.19
N ASP A 100 -8.18 -4.21 -4.36
CA ASP A 100 -9.20 -3.26 -4.80
C ASP A 100 -10.55 -3.95 -4.94
N GLN A 101 -10.62 -5.15 -5.51
CA GLN A 101 -11.85 -5.93 -5.61
C GLN A 101 -12.43 -6.25 -4.23
N ARG A 102 -11.60 -6.54 -3.23
CA ARG A 102 -12.05 -6.83 -1.86
C ARG A 102 -12.53 -5.59 -1.10
N LEU A 103 -11.83 -4.48 -1.24
CA LEU A 103 -12.24 -3.19 -0.67
C LEU A 103 -13.45 -2.58 -1.43
N GLY A 104 -13.50 -2.86 -2.72
CA GLY A 104 -14.48 -2.40 -3.69
C GLY A 104 -15.68 -3.33 -3.82
N ALA A 105 -15.72 -4.53 -3.22
CA ALA A 105 -16.91 -5.41 -3.23
C ALA A 105 -18.14 -4.82 -2.51
N GLY A 106 -18.02 -3.61 -1.93
CA GLY A 106 -19.16 -2.74 -1.61
C GLY A 106 -19.71 -1.92 -2.79
N GLN A 107 -19.13 -2.04 -3.99
CA GLN A 107 -19.47 -1.37 -5.25
C GLN A 107 -19.25 -2.33 -6.43
N THR A 108 -20.36 -2.76 -7.01
CA THR A 108 -20.55 -3.73 -8.12
C THR A 108 -19.50 -3.68 -9.25
N PRO A 109 -19.09 -4.83 -9.83
CA PRO A 109 -18.14 -4.87 -10.94
C PRO A 109 -18.79 -4.40 -12.25
N ALA A 110 -18.22 -3.36 -12.86
CA ALA A 110 -18.40 -3.12 -14.29
C ALA A 110 -17.33 -3.92 -15.04
N CYS A 111 -17.73 -5.07 -15.58
CA CYS A 111 -16.92 -5.90 -16.45
C CYS A 111 -16.50 -5.15 -17.75
N PRO A 112 -15.27 -5.34 -18.24
CA PRO A 112 -14.81 -4.79 -19.51
C PRO A 112 -15.07 -5.79 -20.65
N GLN A 113 -15.88 -5.42 -21.65
CA GLN A 113 -15.80 -6.07 -22.96
C GLN A 113 -16.18 -5.10 -24.08
N SER A 114 -15.17 -4.73 -24.89
CA SER A 114 -15.32 -4.03 -26.16
C SER A 114 -16.21 -4.81 -27.13
N SER A 115 -17.20 -4.17 -27.73
CA SER A 115 -17.66 -4.42 -29.12
C SER A 115 -18.68 -3.36 -29.56
N ALA A 116 -18.40 -2.81 -30.74
CA ALA A 116 -19.29 -2.10 -31.67
C ALA A 116 -19.69 -0.63 -31.40
N LEU A 117 -19.12 0.20 -32.27
CA LEU A 117 -19.46 1.57 -32.67
C LEU A 117 -20.96 1.90 -32.58
N SER A 118 -21.30 2.96 -31.85
CA SER A 118 -22.56 3.68 -32.10
C SER A 118 -22.39 5.16 -31.78
N SER A 119 -22.15 5.94 -32.83
CA SER A 119 -22.29 7.40 -32.82
C SER A 119 -23.75 7.77 -32.56
N ALA A 120 -23.99 8.58 -31.53
CA ALA A 120 -24.89 9.75 -31.51
C ALA A 120 -25.38 10.03 -30.08
N PRO A 121 -25.16 11.24 -29.52
CA PRO A 121 -25.90 11.69 -28.35
C PRO A 121 -27.19 12.42 -28.78
N PRO A 122 -28.37 12.08 -28.22
CA PRO A 122 -29.51 12.98 -28.27
C PRO A 122 -29.46 13.98 -27.10
N LEU A 123 -29.44 15.27 -27.44
CA LEU A 123 -29.95 16.38 -26.62
C LEU A 123 -31.52 16.31 -26.65
N PRO A 124 -32.36 17.09 -25.90
CA PRO A 124 -32.17 18.17 -24.90
C PRO A 124 -33.19 17.96 -23.71
N PRO A 125 -33.92 18.95 -23.13
CA PRO A 125 -33.66 20.34 -22.68
C PRO A 125 -33.97 20.52 -21.16
N GLY A 126 -33.62 21.67 -20.56
CA GLY A 126 -34.25 22.07 -19.28
C GLY A 126 -33.44 23.03 -18.41
N SER A 127 -33.68 24.32 -18.60
CA SER A 127 -33.02 25.45 -17.93
C SER A 127 -33.54 25.66 -16.46
N PRO A 128 -33.05 26.68 -15.70
CA PRO A 128 -32.70 26.61 -14.27
C PRO A 128 -33.79 27.18 -13.33
N PRO A 129 -33.56 27.35 -12.00
CA PRO A 129 -33.04 28.65 -11.54
C PRO A 129 -32.19 28.66 -10.24
N LEU A 130 -31.33 29.69 -10.18
CA LEU A 130 -30.96 30.55 -9.04
C LEU A 130 -31.26 30.04 -7.61
N ARG A 131 -30.24 30.02 -6.74
CA ARG A 131 -30.33 30.62 -5.38
C ARG A 131 -28.98 30.70 -4.64
N ARG A 132 -28.55 31.97 -4.46
CA ARG A 132 -27.77 32.60 -3.37
C ARG A 132 -26.50 31.89 -2.82
N PRO A 133 -25.34 32.58 -2.84
CA PRO A 133 -24.26 32.25 -1.92
C PRO A 133 -24.63 32.68 -0.50
N ARG A 134 -24.54 31.74 0.44
CA ARG A 134 -24.71 31.93 1.88
C ARG A 134 -23.35 32.33 2.45
N PRO A 135 -23.16 33.55 3.00
CA PRO A 135 -21.94 33.87 3.72
C PRO A 135 -22.07 33.48 5.20
N LEU A 136 -20.93 33.19 5.84
CA LEU A 136 -20.56 33.24 7.29
C LEU A 136 -19.91 31.94 7.79
N PRO A 137 -19.07 31.95 8.85
CA PRO A 137 -18.57 33.09 9.66
C PRO A 137 -17.03 33.17 9.80
N ARG A 138 -16.58 34.29 10.38
CA ARG A 138 -15.19 34.62 10.76
C ARG A 138 -14.54 33.58 11.70
N PRO A 139 -13.21 33.37 11.63
CA PRO A 139 -12.46 32.65 12.66
C PRO A 139 -12.28 33.50 13.93
N LEU A 140 -12.53 32.88 15.08
CA LEU A 140 -12.19 33.41 16.42
C LEU A 140 -10.66 33.41 16.62
N PRO A 141 -10.10 34.38 17.35
CA PRO A 141 -8.68 34.38 17.74
C PRO A 141 -8.42 33.29 18.79
N ARG A 142 -7.36 32.50 18.59
CA ARG A 142 -6.86 31.52 19.57
C ARG A 142 -6.29 32.26 20.78
N PRO A 143 -6.66 31.90 22.02
CA PRO A 143 -5.97 32.39 23.21
C PRO A 143 -4.57 31.78 23.31
N SER A 144 -3.58 32.65 23.52
CA SER A 144 -2.17 32.34 23.74
C SER A 144 -1.98 31.50 25.01
N LEU A 145 -1.32 30.35 24.87
CA LEU A 145 -0.85 29.57 26.02
C LEU A 145 0.29 30.33 26.72
N PRO A 146 0.26 30.46 28.05
CA PRO A 146 1.36 31.04 28.81
C PRO A 146 2.58 30.12 28.79
N HIS A 147 3.73 30.73 28.47
CA HIS A 147 5.06 30.16 28.64
C HIS A 147 5.23 29.56 30.04
N CYS A 148 5.57 28.28 30.12
CA CYS A 148 6.19 27.72 31.31
C CYS A 148 7.72 27.92 31.22
N PRO A 149 8.35 28.68 32.12
CA PRO A 149 9.79 28.61 32.30
C PRO A 149 10.10 27.35 33.10
N SER A 150 10.82 26.39 32.51
CA SER A 150 11.45 25.32 33.29
C SER A 150 12.83 25.78 33.78
N PRO A 151 13.14 25.63 35.08
CA PRO A 151 14.33 26.16 35.71
C PRO A 151 15.59 25.35 35.41
N ALA A 152 16.71 26.09 35.43
CA ALA A 152 18.08 25.68 35.22
C ALA A 152 18.49 24.42 36.01
N SER A 153 19.21 23.51 35.35
CA SER A 153 19.99 22.47 36.01
C SER A 153 21.33 23.04 36.52
N PRO A 154 21.75 22.73 37.75
CA PRO A 154 23.03 23.15 38.30
C PRO A 154 24.21 22.42 37.65
N GLY A 155 25.35 23.12 37.57
CA GLY A 155 26.53 22.77 36.78
C GLY A 155 27.38 21.58 37.25
N PRO A 156 28.43 21.25 36.49
CA PRO A 156 29.36 20.18 36.82
C PRO A 156 30.36 20.58 37.92
N PRO A 157 30.90 19.63 38.70
CA PRO A 157 31.92 19.92 39.69
C PRO A 157 33.25 20.32 39.04
N SER A 158 33.89 21.32 39.63
CA SER A 158 35.27 21.71 39.33
C SER A 158 36.25 20.60 39.71
N ASN A 159 37.21 20.34 38.84
CA ASN A 159 38.42 19.57 39.12
C ASN A 159 39.61 20.46 38.74
N GLY A 160 40.50 20.74 39.69
CA GLY A 160 41.70 21.58 39.50
C GLY A 160 41.89 22.58 40.61
#